data_AF-A0A7S1U0Q8-F1
#
_entry.id   AF-A0A7S1U0Q8-F1
#
_cell.length_a   1.000
_cell.length_b   1.000
_cell.length_c   1.000
_cell.angle_alpha   90.00
_cell.angle_beta   90.00
_cell.angle_gamma   90.00
#
_symmetry.space_group_name_H-M   'P 1'
#
loop_
_entity.id
_entity.type
_entity.pdbx_description
1 polymer ?
#
loop_
_entity_poly.entity_id
_entity_poly.type
_entity_poly.pdbx_seq_one_letter_code
_entity_poly.pdbx_strand_id
1 'polypeptide(L)'
;NPNPNPNPNPNPTLGFVASLFPPKTEEGRKRTLGSVFKKSLLELMSKLRSTEPQYIRCVKPNPEKRAGSFSGGMCLEQLRYAGVFEAVRVRKNGYPFRYAFEAFLRRYKVICAMSGRYRPLAPGAAKDQATELIARTGQAFETMQVGRTMMLFRADEYRILELCRALGVERTSAKIQAIARGRLTRRYVRKVKAVVPKLHAALESKDPAQLDAALALVSETLGVFAGFSIAVPIGEWQACKDMREMLALADRLDPMLEKYAYSDLSEDNNFELLFKTLKDAQKVYDFHPNERFDYLYTTGREQFEGWREYRLKPRFEEAMDLLERDQMLELYAEAKRLEYDHPALKEIESLVGLSEEALLKRQYQRAQATNQTNRAMEKEIELKELYLDAHGGMFNFQQCSVLRTPDEYASVCWIGKEAAAANMRVWSDKPIVQSLTEIDDPKVAKAAVRTFKSMLGFAGDKRFAYPDTLVTDIIGDGIGDEDLRVDIFAMIMKQLTQNPNQKSADRYWALLMICLLHFPPGPALENYVHIFIRKHAPGPYKEELTRQCHKAAYVNVAASPPTAEMIPELLSSAGIVDPRAARLSGAFNR
;
A
#
# COMPACT_ATOMS: atom_id res chain seq x y z
N ASN A 1 -7.74 110.29 62.46
CA ASN A 1 -8.88 109.36 62.63
C ASN A 1 -10.15 110.15 62.34
N PRO A 2 -11.07 109.71 61.47
CA PRO A 2 -11.36 108.32 61.13
C PRO A 2 -11.12 107.93 59.67
N ASN A 3 -10.99 106.63 59.48
CA ASN A 3 -10.60 105.87 58.31
C ASN A 3 -11.82 105.54 57.41
N PRO A 4 -11.74 105.69 56.07
CA PRO A 4 -12.63 104.98 55.16
C PRO A 4 -11.84 104.04 54.22
N ASN A 5 -12.28 102.78 54.24
CA ASN A 5 -12.07 101.78 53.21
C ASN A 5 -12.53 102.32 51.84
N PRO A 6 -11.88 101.97 50.72
CA PRO A 6 -12.55 100.99 49.87
C PRO A 6 -11.62 100.01 49.11
N ASN A 7 -12.02 98.74 49.16
CA ASN A 7 -12.09 97.75 48.09
C ASN A 7 -10.79 97.06 47.56
N PRO A 8 -10.70 95.71 47.62
CA PRO A 8 -9.54 94.93 47.18
C PRO A 8 -9.72 94.27 45.80
N ASN A 9 -8.69 94.35 44.93
CA ASN A 9 -8.18 93.28 44.02
C ASN A 9 -7.53 93.83 42.74
N PRO A 10 -6.22 93.61 42.52
CA PRO A 10 -5.64 93.43 41.19
C PRO A 10 -5.30 91.95 40.96
N ASN A 11 -5.92 91.34 39.94
CA ASN A 11 -5.78 89.93 39.59
C ASN A 11 -4.31 89.56 39.20
N PRO A 12 -3.66 88.57 39.86
CA PRO A 12 -2.24 88.21 39.64
C PRO A 12 -1.94 87.53 38.31
N THR A 13 -2.96 87.19 37.51
CA THR A 13 -2.82 86.61 36.17
C THR A 13 -2.17 87.54 35.14
N LEU A 14 -2.05 88.85 35.41
CA LEU A 14 -1.38 89.78 34.47
C LEU A 14 0.16 89.74 34.51
N GLY A 15 0.80 89.34 35.62
CA GLY A 15 2.26 89.47 35.79
C GLY A 15 3.10 88.49 34.94
N PHE A 16 2.78 87.20 35.01
CA PHE A 16 3.48 86.16 34.23
C PHE A 16 3.26 86.35 32.72
N VAL A 17 2.02 86.65 32.31
CA VAL A 17 1.68 86.88 30.90
C VAL A 17 2.43 88.11 30.37
N ALA A 18 2.55 89.19 31.15
CA ALA A 18 3.36 90.35 30.76
C ALA A 18 4.86 90.00 30.60
N SER A 19 5.39 89.07 31.40
CA SER A 19 6.80 88.64 31.28
C SER A 19 7.10 87.82 30.03
N LEU A 20 6.10 87.11 29.48
CA LEU A 20 6.24 86.35 28.23
C LEU A 20 6.27 87.25 26.99
N PHE A 21 5.65 88.43 27.09
CA PHE A 21 5.56 89.41 26.00
C PHE A 21 6.00 90.80 26.47
N PRO A 22 7.30 90.97 26.81
CA PRO A 22 7.80 92.28 27.20
C PRO A 22 7.51 93.29 26.07
N PRO A 23 7.14 94.54 26.41
CA PRO A 23 6.74 95.54 25.43
C PRO A 23 7.85 95.67 24.38
N LYS A 24 7.46 95.53 23.11
CA LYS A 24 8.41 95.62 21.99
C LYS A 24 8.95 97.05 21.98
N THR A 25 10.26 97.19 22.20
CA THR A 25 10.96 98.45 21.93
C THR A 25 10.72 98.80 20.45
N GLU A 26 10.01 99.90 20.20
CA GLU A 26 9.84 100.45 18.86
C GLU A 26 11.22 100.79 18.32
N GLU A 27 11.64 100.06 17.28
CA GLU A 27 12.64 100.38 16.25
C GLU A 27 13.33 99.09 15.77
N GLY A 28 13.03 98.66 14.54
CA GLY A 28 13.82 97.65 13.85
C GLY A 28 13.02 96.71 12.93
N ARG A 29 13.41 96.72 11.64
CA ARG A 29 12.99 95.85 10.52
C ARG A 29 12.36 94.51 10.93
N LYS A 30 11.18 94.19 10.37
CA LYS A 30 10.46 92.91 10.57
C LYS A 30 11.43 91.72 10.55
N ARG A 31 11.72 91.14 11.71
CA ARG A 31 12.59 89.97 11.83
C ARG A 31 11.86 88.76 11.25
N THR A 32 12.49 88.03 10.33
CA THR A 32 11.98 86.75 9.87
C THR A 32 12.46 85.64 10.80
N LEU A 33 11.67 84.57 10.95
CA LEU A 33 12.07 83.39 11.71
C LEU A 33 13.41 82.82 11.21
N GLY A 34 13.65 82.83 9.89
CA GLY A 34 14.91 82.39 9.29
C GLY A 34 16.12 83.22 9.72
N SER A 35 15.99 84.55 9.83
CA SER A 35 17.08 85.42 10.29
C SER A 35 17.45 85.16 11.76
N VAL A 36 16.44 84.89 12.60
CA VAL A 36 16.62 84.55 14.02
C VAL A 36 17.29 83.18 14.15
N PHE A 37 16.82 82.18 13.42
CA PHE A 37 17.39 80.83 13.43
C PHE A 37 18.85 80.83 12.94
N LYS A 38 19.15 81.52 11.83
CA LYS A 38 20.52 81.61 11.30
C LYS A 38 21.49 82.21 12.32
N LYS A 39 21.09 83.30 12.98
CA LYS A 39 21.90 83.92 14.04
C LYS A 39 22.18 82.93 15.17
N SER A 40 21.13 82.28 15.68
CA SER A 40 21.26 81.27 16.75
C SER A 40 22.14 80.07 16.35
N LEU A 41 22.03 79.58 15.11
CA LEU A 41 22.84 78.47 14.61
C LEU A 41 24.33 78.84 14.52
N LEU A 42 24.66 80.04 14.03
CA LEU A 42 26.04 80.49 13.93
C LEU A 42 26.69 80.65 15.32
N GLU A 43 25.95 81.20 16.28
CA GLU A 43 26.39 81.32 17.68
C GLU A 43 26.66 79.93 18.29
N LEU A 44 25.77 78.96 18.05
CA LEU A 44 25.95 77.57 18.50
C LEU A 44 27.21 76.94 17.89
N MET A 45 27.40 77.05 16.57
CA MET A 45 28.55 76.47 15.88
C MET A 45 29.88 77.07 16.37
N SER A 46 29.91 78.36 16.70
CA SER A 46 31.08 79.00 17.29
C SER A 46 31.45 78.39 18.64
N LYS A 47 30.46 78.15 19.52
CA LYS A 47 30.68 77.53 20.83
C LYS A 47 31.15 76.08 20.72
N LEU A 48 30.63 75.31 19.76
CA LEU A 48 31.06 73.92 19.56
C LEU A 48 32.51 73.84 19.05
N ARG A 49 32.90 74.73 18.12
CA ARG A 49 34.25 74.75 17.54
C ARG A 49 35.36 75.12 18.53
N SER A 50 35.03 75.76 19.65
CA SER A 50 36.00 76.06 20.72
C SER A 50 36.22 74.90 21.70
N THR A 51 35.66 73.72 21.43
CA THR A 51 35.76 72.52 22.29
C THR A 51 36.30 71.32 21.51
N GLU A 52 36.64 70.24 22.19
CA GLU A 52 36.95 68.95 21.56
C GLU A 52 35.65 68.15 21.35
N PRO A 53 35.22 67.91 20.10
CA PRO A 53 33.94 67.28 19.84
C PRO A 53 33.99 65.75 20.00
N GLN A 54 33.02 65.18 20.72
CA GLN A 54 32.72 63.76 20.72
C GLN A 54 31.38 63.51 20.04
N TYR A 55 31.31 62.48 19.19
CA TYR A 55 30.15 62.22 18.34
C TYR A 55 29.42 60.94 18.75
N ILE A 56 28.14 61.07 19.09
CA ILE A 56 27.20 59.95 19.23
C ILE A 56 26.27 59.95 18.01
N ARG A 57 26.20 58.82 17.31
CA ARG A 57 25.29 58.62 16.16
C ARG A 57 24.18 57.66 16.56
N CYS A 58 22.98 58.18 16.76
CA CYS A 58 21.80 57.37 17.07
C CYS A 58 21.22 56.79 15.78
N VAL A 59 20.88 55.50 15.79
CA VAL A 59 20.21 54.82 14.67
C VAL A 59 18.93 54.18 15.20
N LYS A 60 17.80 54.50 14.60
CA LYS A 60 16.51 53.87 14.91
C LYS A 60 16.45 52.50 14.20
N PRO A 61 16.37 51.37 14.93
CA PRO A 61 16.53 50.03 14.35
C PRO A 61 15.30 49.57 13.55
N ASN A 62 14.11 50.05 13.91
CA ASN A 62 12.86 49.72 13.23
C ASN A 62 11.83 50.86 13.44
N PRO A 63 10.92 51.10 12.48
CA PRO A 63 9.91 52.14 12.60
C PRO A 63 8.89 51.88 13.72
N GLU A 64 8.60 50.60 14.01
CA GLU A 64 7.59 50.10 14.94
C GLU A 64 7.94 50.27 16.44
N LYS A 65 9.15 50.73 16.76
CA LYS A 65 9.66 50.91 18.14
C LYS A 65 9.69 49.59 18.95
N ARG A 66 9.87 48.44 18.28
CA ARG A 66 9.89 47.11 18.90
C ARG A 66 11.32 46.68 19.26
N ALA A 67 11.52 46.11 20.45
CA ALA A 67 12.80 45.51 20.82
C ALA A 67 13.13 44.27 19.97
N GLY A 68 14.40 44.04 19.64
CA GLY A 68 14.85 42.89 18.85
C GLY A 68 14.47 42.90 17.36
N SER A 69 13.82 43.96 16.87
CA SER A 69 13.46 44.10 15.45
C SER A 69 14.43 45.02 14.70
N PHE A 70 14.84 44.63 13.50
CA PHE A 70 15.82 45.34 12.68
C PHE A 70 15.35 45.48 11.22
N SER A 71 15.22 46.72 10.76
CA SER A 71 14.92 47.07 9.37
C SER A 71 16.20 47.53 8.66
N GLY A 72 16.80 46.62 7.90
CA GLY A 72 18.10 46.84 7.26
C GLY A 72 18.14 48.04 6.31
N GLY A 73 17.12 48.23 5.47
CA GLY A 73 17.05 49.35 4.52
C GLY A 73 17.04 50.72 5.22
N MET A 74 16.17 50.88 6.21
CA MET A 74 16.05 52.12 6.99
C MET A 74 17.33 52.41 7.80
N CYS A 75 17.95 51.39 8.40
CA CYS A 75 19.21 51.57 9.13
C CYS A 75 20.34 51.97 8.18
N LEU A 76 20.41 51.37 6.99
CA LEU A 76 21.41 51.69 5.99
C LEU A 76 21.31 53.14 5.51
N GLU A 77 20.10 53.63 5.24
CA GLU A 77 19.86 55.03 4.89
C GLU A 77 20.28 55.99 6.00
N GLN A 78 19.91 55.70 7.26
CA GLN A 78 20.34 56.51 8.40
C GLN A 78 21.86 56.57 8.54
N LEU A 79 22.56 55.44 8.34
CA LEU A 79 24.02 55.40 8.39
C LEU A 79 24.67 56.23 7.26
N ARG A 80 24.04 56.27 6.07
CA ARG A 80 24.45 57.14 4.96
C ARG A 80 24.25 58.62 5.31
N TYR A 81 23.06 59.00 5.77
CA TYR A 81 22.75 60.39 6.14
C TYR A 81 23.57 60.89 7.34
N ALA A 82 23.90 60.01 8.28
CA ALA A 82 24.75 60.32 9.43
C ALA A 82 26.26 60.40 9.09
N GLY A 83 26.65 60.12 7.84
CA GLY A 83 28.04 60.17 7.38
C GLY A 83 28.94 59.06 7.97
N VAL A 84 28.36 57.97 8.46
CA VAL A 84 29.12 56.89 9.12
C VAL A 84 30.06 56.20 8.12
N PHE A 85 29.59 55.95 6.89
CA PHE A 85 30.43 55.33 5.86
C PHE A 85 31.61 56.21 5.45
N GLU A 86 31.44 57.53 5.45
CA GLU A 86 32.53 58.46 5.18
C GLU A 86 33.57 58.48 6.30
N ALA A 87 33.12 58.46 7.56
CA ALA A 87 34.03 58.32 8.70
C ALA A 87 34.81 57.00 8.64
N VAL A 88 34.16 55.90 8.25
CA VAL A 88 34.83 54.60 8.02
C VAL A 88 35.83 54.69 6.87
N ARG A 89 35.47 55.34 5.76
CA ARG A 89 36.36 55.53 4.60
C ARG A 89 37.63 56.31 4.96
N VAL A 90 37.48 57.41 5.69
CA VAL A 90 38.63 58.21 6.20
C VAL A 90 39.52 57.35 7.11
N ARG A 91 38.92 56.57 8.01
CA ARG A 91 39.67 55.63 8.89
C ARG A 91 40.42 54.55 8.10
N LYS A 92 39.82 54.01 7.03
CA LYS A 92 40.43 52.97 6.17
C LYS A 92 41.63 53.49 5.37
N ASN A 93 41.63 54.77 4.97
CA ASN A 93 42.77 55.38 4.28
C ASN A 93 44.01 55.52 5.18
N GLY A 94 43.80 55.62 6.50
CA GLY A 94 44.87 55.59 7.52
C GLY A 94 45.35 54.17 7.85
N TYR A 95 45.75 53.97 9.12
CA TYR A 95 46.11 52.66 9.68
C TYR A 95 45.08 52.24 10.74
N PRO A 96 44.00 51.56 10.34
CA PRO A 96 42.92 51.20 11.27
C PRO A 96 43.36 50.18 12.33
N PHE A 97 44.35 49.32 12.02
CA PHE A 97 44.89 48.35 12.98
C PHE A 97 46.16 48.90 13.63
N ARG A 98 46.16 48.96 14.96
CA ARG A 98 47.25 49.51 15.78
C ARG A 98 47.46 48.60 16.99
N TYR A 99 48.61 47.96 17.08
CA TYR A 99 48.96 47.09 18.20
C TYR A 99 50.26 47.55 18.84
N ALA A 100 50.28 47.68 20.18
CA ALA A 100 51.56 47.72 20.90
C ALA A 100 52.36 46.44 20.60
N PHE A 101 53.69 46.53 20.54
CA PHE A 101 54.53 45.40 20.15
C PHE A 101 54.27 44.12 20.98
N GLU A 102 54.11 44.25 22.29
CA GLU A 102 53.78 43.12 23.17
C GLU A 102 52.44 42.48 22.87
N ALA A 103 51.41 43.30 22.59
CA ALA A 103 50.09 42.80 22.22
C ALA A 103 50.11 42.10 20.86
N PHE A 104 50.89 42.63 19.92
CA PHE A 104 51.12 42.03 18.60
C PHE A 104 51.79 40.65 18.74
N LEU A 105 52.88 40.57 19.50
CA LEU A 105 53.58 39.31 19.75
C LEU A 105 52.69 38.28 20.45
N ARG A 106 51.98 38.67 21.52
CA ARG A 106 51.07 37.76 22.23
C ARG A 106 50.02 37.13 21.30
N ARG A 107 49.50 37.90 20.34
CA ARG A 107 48.49 37.44 19.38
C ARG A 107 49.07 36.57 18.27
N TYR A 108 50.21 36.97 17.71
CA TYR A 108 50.73 36.43 16.45
C TYR A 108 51.93 35.50 16.61
N LYS A 109 52.50 35.31 17.81
CA LYS A 109 53.67 34.43 18.05
C LYS A 109 53.46 32.98 17.59
N VAL A 110 52.21 32.51 17.51
CA VAL A 110 51.87 31.18 16.94
C VAL A 110 52.31 31.02 15.47
N ILE A 111 52.51 32.10 14.72
CA ILE A 111 53.08 32.09 13.36
C ILE A 111 54.47 31.44 13.35
N CYS A 112 55.21 31.47 14.47
CA CYS A 112 56.48 30.75 14.60
C CYS A 112 56.36 29.22 14.43
N ALA A 113 55.15 28.65 14.45
CA ALA A 113 54.88 27.25 14.16
C ALA A 113 54.29 27.02 12.75
N MET A 114 54.10 28.08 11.95
CA MET A 114 53.48 28.01 10.63
C MET A 114 54.25 27.11 9.66
N SER A 115 55.57 26.94 9.80
CA SER A 115 56.37 26.02 8.98
C SER A 115 56.36 24.57 9.47
N GLY A 116 55.54 24.25 10.48
CA GLY A 116 55.37 22.90 11.02
C GLY A 116 56.32 22.54 12.17
N ARG A 117 57.40 23.31 12.41
CA ARG A 117 58.19 23.23 13.65
C ARG A 117 58.18 24.60 14.33
N TYR A 118 57.87 24.64 15.62
CA TYR A 118 57.96 25.87 16.38
C TYR A 118 59.43 26.27 16.50
N ARG A 119 59.76 27.47 16.01
CA ARG A 119 61.08 28.08 16.19
C ARG A 119 60.91 29.34 17.02
N PRO A 120 61.51 29.47 18.22
CA PRO A 120 61.40 30.70 19.01
C PRO A 120 62.00 31.89 18.25
N LEU A 121 61.47 33.10 18.50
CA LEU A 121 62.07 34.36 18.07
C LEU A 121 63.38 34.60 18.83
N ALA A 122 64.29 35.38 18.26
CA ALA A 122 65.51 35.78 18.95
C ALA A 122 65.15 36.60 20.21
N PRO A 123 65.88 36.44 21.33
CA PRO A 123 65.68 37.30 22.50
C PRO A 123 66.04 38.74 22.13
N GLY A 124 65.22 39.70 22.52
CA GLY A 124 65.42 41.10 22.15
C GLY A 124 64.23 41.97 22.53
N ALA A 125 64.26 43.25 22.14
CA ALA A 125 63.14 44.16 22.37
C ALA A 125 61.90 43.72 21.58
N ALA A 126 60.70 44.01 22.11
CA ALA A 126 59.44 43.60 21.48
C ALA A 126 59.29 44.11 20.03
N LYS A 127 59.88 45.27 19.72
CA LYS A 127 59.91 45.83 18.36
C LYS A 127 60.70 44.94 17.39
N ASP A 128 61.89 44.50 17.80
CA ASP A 128 62.77 43.67 16.98
C ASP A 128 62.14 42.29 16.77
N GLN A 129 61.58 41.71 17.83
CA GLN A 129 60.84 40.45 17.78
C GLN A 129 59.60 40.54 16.88
N ALA A 130 58.85 41.64 16.92
CA ALA A 130 57.69 41.83 16.04
C ALA A 130 58.11 41.93 14.58
N THR A 131 59.22 42.61 14.31
CA THR A 131 59.81 42.74 12.97
C THR A 131 60.31 41.39 12.45
N GLU A 132 60.99 40.61 13.29
CA GLU A 132 61.43 39.25 12.98
C GLU A 132 60.24 38.32 12.69
N LEU A 133 59.18 38.40 13.49
CA LEU A 133 57.97 37.59 13.32
C LEU A 133 57.33 37.81 11.94
N ILE A 134 57.30 39.07 11.49
CA ILE A 134 56.77 39.48 10.18
C ILE A 134 57.67 38.94 9.06
N ALA A 135 58.99 39.09 9.18
CA ALA A 135 59.94 38.55 8.21
C ALA A 135 59.79 37.03 8.03
N ARG A 136 59.53 36.30 9.12
CA ARG A 136 59.33 34.83 9.10
C ARG A 136 58.09 34.37 8.36
N THR A 137 57.13 35.25 8.08
CA THR A 137 55.96 34.90 7.25
C THR A 137 56.34 34.67 5.78
N GLY A 138 57.45 35.25 5.32
CA GLY A 138 57.84 35.28 3.91
C GLY A 138 56.91 36.12 3.03
N GLN A 139 56.03 36.94 3.62
CA GLN A 139 55.09 37.80 2.91
C GLN A 139 55.59 39.24 2.85
N ALA A 140 55.27 39.95 1.77
CA ALA A 140 55.50 41.38 1.67
C ALA A 140 54.37 42.14 2.40
N PHE A 141 54.72 42.96 3.38
CA PHE A 141 53.76 43.80 4.11
C PHE A 141 54.00 45.28 3.78
N GLU A 142 53.76 45.65 2.52
CA GLU A 142 54.16 46.93 1.95
C GLU A 142 53.51 48.14 2.65
N THR A 143 52.24 48.04 3.05
CA THR A 143 51.58 49.16 3.74
C THR A 143 51.69 49.08 5.26
N MET A 144 52.34 48.05 5.81
CA MET A 144 52.61 47.97 7.25
C MET A 144 53.73 48.91 7.67
N GLN A 145 53.53 49.59 8.80
CA GLN A 145 54.50 50.53 9.37
C GLN A 145 54.87 50.11 10.79
N VAL A 146 56.18 50.06 11.04
CA VAL A 146 56.74 49.83 12.39
C VAL A 146 56.95 51.18 13.04
N GLY A 147 56.04 51.57 13.93
CA GLY A 147 56.10 52.84 14.65
C GLY A 147 57.15 52.87 15.77
N ARG A 148 57.06 53.91 16.63
CA ARG A 148 57.90 54.00 17.84
C ARG A 148 57.49 53.00 18.92
N THR A 149 56.20 52.78 19.11
CA THR A 149 55.64 51.93 20.17
C THR A 149 54.65 50.87 19.66
N MET A 150 54.28 50.93 18.38
CA MET A 150 53.18 50.14 17.82
C MET A 150 53.46 49.66 16.40
N MET A 151 52.87 48.52 16.05
CA MET A 151 52.65 48.06 14.68
C MET A 151 51.37 48.70 14.12
N LEU A 152 51.45 49.32 12.94
CA LEU A 152 50.33 49.98 12.26
C LEU A 152 50.15 49.38 10.87
N PHE A 153 48.94 48.97 10.50
CA PHE A 153 48.69 48.34 9.19
C PHE A 153 47.24 48.43 8.75
N ARG A 154 46.98 48.08 7.48
CA ARG A 154 45.67 48.15 6.84
C ARG A 154 45.01 46.77 6.75
N ALA A 155 43.85 46.73 6.09
CA ALA A 155 43.01 45.54 6.02
C ALA A 155 43.66 44.37 5.29
N ASP A 156 44.46 44.64 4.26
CA ASP A 156 45.08 43.58 3.45
C ASP A 156 46.17 42.85 4.23
N GLU A 157 47.07 43.58 4.89
CA GLU A 157 48.08 42.99 5.77
C GLU A 157 47.47 42.29 6.99
N TYR A 158 46.37 42.84 7.53
CA TYR A 158 45.64 42.17 8.61
C TYR A 158 45.13 40.80 8.16
N ARG A 159 44.54 40.70 6.95
CA ARG A 159 44.07 39.42 6.40
C ARG A 159 45.20 38.42 6.25
N ILE A 160 46.36 38.85 5.74
CA ILE A 160 47.54 37.99 5.59
C ILE A 160 48.03 37.50 6.97
N LEU A 161 48.13 38.39 7.96
CA LEU A 161 48.55 38.01 9.32
C LEU A 161 47.57 37.03 9.98
N GLU A 162 46.26 37.22 9.83
CA GLU A 162 45.27 36.28 10.36
C GLU A 162 45.35 34.91 9.66
N LEU A 163 45.63 34.87 8.35
CA LEU A 163 45.86 33.63 7.62
C LEU A 163 47.10 32.89 8.13
N CYS A 164 48.24 33.59 8.26
CA CYS A 164 49.47 33.01 8.83
C CYS A 164 49.25 32.50 10.26
N ARG A 165 48.47 33.24 11.06
CA ARG A 165 48.09 32.84 12.42
C ARG A 165 47.24 31.57 12.40
N ALA A 166 46.24 31.49 11.52
CA ALA A 166 45.40 30.32 11.36
C ALA A 166 46.21 29.07 10.99
N LEU A 167 47.13 29.18 10.02
CA LEU A 167 48.05 28.10 9.66
C LEU A 167 48.94 27.65 10.83
N GLY A 168 49.46 28.59 11.61
CA GLY A 168 50.24 28.30 12.82
C GLY A 168 49.43 27.55 13.88
N VAL A 169 48.19 27.99 14.12
CA VAL A 169 47.24 27.35 15.04
C VAL A 169 46.92 25.94 14.58
N GLU A 170 46.52 25.75 13.33
CA GLU A 170 46.13 24.45 12.75
C GLU A 170 47.25 23.41 12.93
N ARG A 171 48.50 23.77 12.59
CA ARG A 171 49.65 22.87 12.71
C ARG A 171 49.98 22.54 14.17
N THR A 172 49.83 23.50 15.08
CA THR A 172 50.16 23.32 16.49
C THR A 172 49.05 22.56 17.22
N SER A 173 47.78 22.87 16.93
CA SER A 173 46.63 22.19 17.51
C SER A 173 46.63 20.71 17.13
N ALA A 174 46.95 20.37 15.88
CA ALA A 174 47.04 18.97 15.44
C ALA A 174 48.06 18.17 16.28
N LYS A 175 49.23 18.75 16.59
CA LYS A 175 50.24 18.09 17.43
C LYS A 175 49.79 17.94 18.88
N ILE A 176 49.23 18.99 19.46
CA ILE A 176 48.70 18.96 20.83
C ILE A 176 47.58 17.91 20.93
N GLN A 177 46.65 17.91 19.98
CA GLN A 177 45.58 16.93 19.88
C GLN A 177 46.12 15.51 19.71
N ALA A 178 47.13 15.29 18.87
CA ALA A 178 47.74 13.96 18.68
C ALA A 178 48.37 13.43 19.97
N ILE A 179 49.11 14.26 20.71
CA ILE A 179 49.71 13.89 22.00
C ILE A 179 48.63 13.61 23.05
N ALA A 180 47.63 14.49 23.14
CA ALA A 180 46.52 14.34 24.09
C ALA A 180 45.70 13.07 23.81
N ARG A 181 45.29 12.86 22.55
CA ARG A 181 44.59 11.65 22.10
C ARG A 181 45.44 10.40 22.38
N GLY A 182 46.72 10.40 22.01
CA GLY A 182 47.62 9.28 22.28
C GLY A 182 47.76 8.94 23.77
N ARG A 183 47.86 9.95 24.64
CA ARG A 183 47.89 9.73 26.10
C ARG A 183 46.58 9.18 26.64
N LEU A 184 45.45 9.72 26.18
CA LEU A 184 44.11 9.25 26.55
C LEU A 184 43.88 7.80 26.08
N THR A 185 44.16 7.47 24.82
CA THR A 185 44.04 6.12 24.27
C THR A 185 44.92 5.12 25.02
N ARG A 186 46.19 5.46 25.31
CA ARG A 186 47.06 4.56 26.08
C ARG A 186 46.54 4.28 27.49
N ARG A 187 45.92 5.27 28.14
CA ARG A 187 45.27 5.09 29.45
C ARG A 187 44.03 4.20 29.32
N TYR A 188 43.22 4.41 28.29
CA TYR A 188 42.05 3.58 27.99
C TYR A 188 42.44 2.12 27.72
N VAL A 189 43.38 1.87 26.80
CA VAL A 189 43.83 0.51 26.46
C VAL A 189 44.39 -0.24 27.66
N ARG A 190 45.10 0.43 28.58
CA ARG A 190 45.55 -0.21 29.83
C ARG A 190 44.39 -0.71 30.69
N LYS A 191 43.29 0.04 30.75
CA LYS A 191 42.07 -0.37 31.47
C LYS A 191 41.37 -1.52 30.75
N VAL A 192 41.25 -1.46 29.42
CA VAL A 192 40.67 -2.53 28.60
C VAL A 192 41.43 -3.85 28.81
N LYS A 193 42.76 -3.83 28.75
CA LYS A 193 43.60 -5.01 28.98
C LYS A 193 43.40 -5.66 30.35
N ALA A 194 42.93 -4.92 31.35
CA ALA A 194 42.66 -5.45 32.68
C ALA A 194 41.30 -6.18 32.78
N VAL A 195 40.35 -5.89 31.88
CA VAL A 195 39.00 -6.45 31.91
C VAL A 195 38.77 -7.54 30.87
N VAL A 196 39.46 -7.49 29.72
CA VAL A 196 39.30 -8.48 28.63
C VAL A 196 39.45 -9.93 29.08
N PRO A 197 40.46 -10.32 29.89
CA PRO A 197 40.57 -11.71 30.35
C PRO A 197 39.37 -12.20 31.17
N LYS A 198 38.72 -11.30 31.91
CA LYS A 198 37.52 -11.62 32.69
C LYS A 198 36.28 -11.75 31.82
N LEU A 199 36.21 -10.97 30.73
CA LEU A 199 35.16 -11.13 29.72
C LEU A 199 35.31 -12.48 28.99
N HIS A 200 36.53 -12.87 28.61
CA HIS A 200 36.79 -14.19 28.03
C HIS A 200 36.39 -15.32 28.97
N ALA A 201 36.80 -15.27 30.24
CA ALA A 201 36.42 -16.28 31.23
C ALA A 201 34.89 -16.38 31.43
N ALA A 202 34.18 -15.23 31.41
CA ALA A 202 32.71 -15.22 31.51
C ALA A 202 32.01 -15.75 30.26
N LEU A 203 32.58 -15.53 29.06
CA LEU A 203 32.07 -16.12 27.82
C LEU A 203 32.26 -17.64 27.80
N GLU A 204 33.39 -18.13 28.29
CA GLU A 204 33.69 -19.57 28.37
C GLU A 204 32.78 -20.29 29.37
N SER A 205 32.42 -19.64 30.49
CA SER A 205 31.58 -20.27 31.51
C SER A 205 30.10 -20.38 31.13
N LYS A 206 29.62 -19.56 30.18
CA LYS A 206 28.20 -19.44 29.81
C LYS A 206 27.26 -19.26 31.03
N ASP A 207 27.77 -18.68 32.12
CA ASP A 207 27.03 -18.49 33.36
C ASP A 207 26.50 -17.04 33.45
N PRO A 208 25.18 -16.82 33.50
CA PRO A 208 24.59 -15.48 33.61
C PRO A 208 25.16 -14.65 34.76
N ALA A 209 25.47 -15.26 35.91
CA ALA A 209 26.01 -14.53 37.05
C ALA A 209 27.44 -14.01 36.79
N GLN A 210 28.27 -14.82 36.12
CA GLN A 210 29.62 -14.43 35.73
C GLN A 210 29.64 -13.39 34.61
N LEU A 211 28.73 -13.51 33.65
CA LEU A 211 28.52 -12.49 32.62
C LEU A 211 28.14 -11.15 33.25
N ASP A 212 27.22 -11.14 34.21
CA ASP A 212 26.78 -9.93 34.91
C ASP A 212 27.90 -9.28 35.71
N ALA A 213 28.68 -10.08 36.44
CA ALA A 213 29.85 -9.61 37.16
C ALA A 213 30.90 -9.00 36.22
N ALA A 214 31.15 -9.62 35.05
CA ALA A 214 32.10 -9.11 34.07
C ALA A 214 31.61 -7.81 33.39
N LEU A 215 30.32 -7.71 33.04
CA LEU A 215 29.71 -6.51 32.48
C LEU A 215 29.72 -5.33 33.47
N ALA A 216 29.43 -5.60 34.75
CA ALA A 216 29.50 -4.60 35.82
C ALA A 216 30.94 -4.08 36.00
N LEU A 217 31.92 -4.99 35.99
CA LEU A 217 33.33 -4.63 36.09
C LEU A 217 33.80 -3.72 34.94
N VAL A 218 33.36 -3.99 33.71
CA VAL A 218 33.66 -3.10 32.57
C VAL A 218 33.11 -1.70 32.81
N SER A 219 31.86 -1.60 33.29
CA SER A 219 31.20 -0.34 33.59
C SER A 219 31.92 0.45 34.69
N GLU A 220 32.35 -0.22 35.76
CA GLU A 220 33.12 0.38 36.84
C GLU A 220 34.53 0.81 36.39
N THR A 221 35.23 -0.07 35.66
CA THR A 221 36.63 0.15 35.28
C THR A 221 36.76 1.24 34.21
N LEU A 222 35.86 1.24 33.23
CA LEU A 222 35.88 2.21 32.13
C LEU A 222 35.12 3.49 32.49
N GLY A 223 34.04 3.42 33.27
CA GLY A 223 33.29 4.58 33.75
C GLY A 223 33.02 5.60 32.65
N VAL A 224 33.41 6.85 32.90
CA VAL A 224 33.25 7.99 31.97
C VAL A 224 33.93 7.77 30.61
N PHE A 225 34.92 6.87 30.49
CA PHE A 225 35.61 6.59 29.23
C PHE A 225 34.74 5.91 28.18
N ALA A 226 33.63 5.26 28.57
CA ALA A 226 32.74 4.54 27.66
C ALA A 226 32.04 5.46 26.64
N GLY A 227 31.87 6.75 26.95
CA GLY A 227 31.18 7.72 26.09
C GLY A 227 32.07 8.61 25.23
N PHE A 228 33.39 8.44 25.26
CA PHE A 228 34.30 9.27 24.45
C PHE A 228 34.48 8.69 23.04
N SER A 229 34.57 9.56 22.03
CA SER A 229 34.86 9.19 20.62
C SER A 229 36.24 8.55 20.39
N ILE A 230 37.01 8.28 21.45
CA ILE A 230 38.33 7.63 21.44
C ILE A 230 38.22 6.15 21.89
N ALA A 231 37.04 5.71 22.35
CA ALA A 231 36.84 4.33 22.79
C ALA A 231 37.01 3.35 21.63
N VAL A 232 37.95 2.43 21.76
CA VAL A 232 38.07 1.26 20.87
C VAL A 232 36.96 0.29 21.28
N PRO A 233 36.11 -0.17 20.35
CA PRO A 233 35.09 -1.17 20.66
C PRO A 233 35.72 -2.40 21.31
N ILE A 234 35.13 -2.87 22.40
CA ILE A 234 35.55 -4.10 23.08
C ILE A 234 34.59 -5.19 22.60
N GLY A 235 35.01 -5.98 21.60
CA GLY A 235 34.16 -7.00 20.98
C GLY A 235 33.65 -8.01 22.00
N GLU A 236 34.51 -8.41 22.94
CA GLU A 236 34.19 -9.32 24.04
C GLU A 236 33.08 -8.76 24.95
N TRP A 237 33.04 -7.44 25.15
CA TRP A 237 32.02 -6.81 25.98
C TRP A 237 30.65 -6.89 25.32
N GLN A 238 30.60 -6.71 23.99
CA GLN A 238 29.36 -6.90 23.25
C GLN A 238 28.96 -8.38 23.22
N ALA A 239 29.91 -9.29 22.97
CA ALA A 239 29.66 -10.72 23.00
C ALA A 239 29.09 -11.19 24.35
N CYS A 240 29.58 -10.65 25.49
CA CYS A 240 29.02 -10.97 26.80
C CYS A 240 27.56 -10.52 26.95
N LYS A 241 27.20 -9.35 26.41
CA LYS A 241 25.81 -8.87 26.42
C LYS A 241 24.93 -9.75 25.56
N ASP A 242 25.36 -10.04 24.35
CA ASP A 242 24.62 -10.87 23.40
C ASP A 242 24.41 -12.28 23.98
N MET A 243 25.46 -12.87 24.57
CA MET A 243 25.37 -14.17 25.25
C MET A 243 24.41 -14.15 26.44
N ARG A 244 24.45 -13.09 27.27
CA ARG A 244 23.51 -12.94 28.40
C ARG A 244 22.06 -12.89 27.90
N GLU A 245 21.79 -12.14 26.84
CA GLU A 245 20.46 -12.05 26.24
C GLU A 245 20.00 -13.39 25.67
N MET A 246 20.90 -14.14 25.02
CA MET A 246 20.60 -15.48 24.50
C MET A 246 20.27 -16.48 25.61
N LEU A 247 21.05 -16.49 26.71
CA LEU A 247 20.77 -17.35 27.87
C LEU A 247 19.44 -16.98 28.53
N ALA A 248 19.15 -15.69 28.70
CA ALA A 248 17.86 -15.25 29.24
C ALA A 248 16.67 -15.56 28.31
N LEU A 249 16.89 -15.65 27.00
CA LEU A 249 15.89 -16.14 26.07
C LEU A 249 15.72 -17.66 26.19
N ALA A 250 16.82 -18.41 26.31
CA ALA A 250 16.80 -19.86 26.56
C ALA A 250 15.98 -20.20 27.81
N ASP A 251 16.23 -19.51 28.93
CA ASP A 251 15.51 -19.72 30.20
C ASP A 251 14.00 -19.47 30.09
N ARG A 252 13.59 -18.52 29.24
CA ARG A 252 12.16 -18.25 28.97
C ARG A 252 11.52 -19.30 28.08
N LEU A 253 12.27 -19.84 27.13
CA LEU A 253 11.78 -20.81 26.16
C LEU A 253 11.81 -22.25 26.70
N ASP A 254 12.73 -22.60 27.61
CA ASP A 254 12.85 -23.94 28.20
C ASP A 254 11.51 -24.50 28.73
N PRO A 255 10.75 -23.80 29.61
CA PRO A 255 9.46 -24.32 30.09
C PRO A 255 8.40 -24.40 28.99
N MET A 256 8.49 -23.58 27.94
CA MET A 256 7.57 -23.64 26.80
C MET A 256 7.88 -24.86 25.93
N LEU A 257 9.17 -25.11 25.63
CA LEU A 257 9.60 -26.29 24.90
C LEU A 257 9.25 -27.57 25.67
N GLU A 258 9.53 -27.63 26.97
CA GLU A 258 9.15 -28.77 27.81
C GLU A 258 7.63 -29.01 27.80
N LYS A 259 6.83 -27.95 27.91
CA LYS A 259 5.36 -28.09 27.86
C LYS A 259 4.88 -28.59 26.50
N TYR A 260 5.32 -27.96 25.41
CA TYR A 260 4.71 -28.17 24.09
C TYR A 260 5.32 -29.36 23.34
N ALA A 261 6.60 -29.69 23.55
CA ALA A 261 7.23 -30.85 22.92
C ALA A 261 6.56 -32.18 23.32
N TYR A 262 5.94 -32.25 24.51
CA TYR A 262 5.23 -33.43 24.99
C TYR A 262 3.71 -33.27 25.03
N SER A 263 3.18 -32.17 24.48
CA SER A 263 1.74 -31.93 24.43
C SER A 263 1.05 -32.69 23.31
N ASP A 264 -0.26 -32.89 23.42
CA ASP A 264 -1.06 -33.38 22.30
C ASP A 264 -1.20 -32.28 21.24
N LEU A 265 -0.55 -32.50 20.09
CA LEU A 265 -0.53 -31.57 18.96
C LEU A 265 -1.73 -31.75 18.02
N SER A 266 -2.66 -32.66 18.32
CA SER A 266 -3.96 -32.70 17.64
C SER A 266 -4.81 -31.46 17.93
N GLU A 267 -4.58 -30.79 19.06
CA GLU A 267 -5.15 -29.48 19.35
C GLU A 267 -4.39 -28.39 18.57
N ASP A 268 -5.09 -27.71 17.65
CA ASP A 268 -4.51 -26.65 16.78
C ASP A 268 -3.71 -25.59 17.55
N ASN A 269 -4.15 -25.25 18.76
CA ASN A 269 -3.48 -24.26 19.60
C ASN A 269 -2.09 -24.73 20.04
N ASN A 270 -1.92 -26.01 20.39
CA ASN A 270 -0.63 -26.54 20.84
C ASN A 270 0.36 -26.66 19.68
N PHE A 271 -0.10 -27.09 18.49
CA PHE A 271 0.71 -27.14 17.28
C PHE A 271 1.27 -25.75 16.90
N GLU A 272 0.42 -24.72 16.94
CA GLU A 272 0.83 -23.35 16.60
C GLU A 272 1.77 -22.75 17.65
N LEU A 273 1.52 -23.02 18.94
CA LEU A 273 2.39 -22.59 20.02
C LEU A 273 3.76 -23.27 19.95
N LEU A 274 3.81 -24.56 19.60
CA LEU A 274 5.08 -25.27 19.38
C LEU A 274 5.83 -24.69 18.18
N PHE A 275 5.17 -24.47 17.03
CA PHE A 275 5.78 -23.86 15.85
C PHE A 275 6.45 -22.52 16.17
N LYS A 276 5.71 -21.63 16.86
CA LYS A 276 6.24 -20.32 17.25
C LYS A 276 7.41 -20.46 18.22
N THR A 277 7.29 -21.34 19.21
CA THR A 277 8.35 -21.59 20.20
C THR A 277 9.62 -22.11 19.53
N LEU A 278 9.51 -23.05 18.58
CA LEU A 278 10.63 -23.58 17.82
C LEU A 278 11.31 -22.53 16.94
N LYS A 279 10.54 -21.63 16.33
CA LYS A 279 11.08 -20.52 15.52
C LYS A 279 11.92 -19.55 16.35
N ASP A 280 11.45 -19.22 17.54
CA ASP A 280 12.22 -18.38 18.47
C ASP A 280 13.41 -19.14 19.07
N ALA A 281 13.24 -20.44 19.36
CA ALA A 281 14.27 -21.31 19.91
C ALA A 281 15.41 -21.61 18.93
N GLN A 282 15.18 -21.61 17.61
CA GLN A 282 16.22 -21.88 16.61
C GLN A 282 17.42 -20.93 16.76
N LYS A 283 17.17 -19.64 17.01
CA LYS A 283 18.23 -18.63 17.20
C LYS A 283 19.11 -18.94 18.43
N VAL A 284 18.51 -19.56 19.44
CA VAL A 284 19.19 -19.93 20.68
C VAL A 284 19.88 -21.29 20.51
N TYR A 285 19.27 -22.22 19.80
CA TYR A 285 19.81 -23.56 19.54
C TYR A 285 21.16 -23.49 18.82
N ASP A 286 21.33 -22.62 17.83
CA ASP A 286 22.62 -22.43 17.13
C ASP A 286 23.76 -22.02 18.09
N PHE A 287 23.43 -21.46 19.25
CA PHE A 287 24.38 -21.07 20.29
C PHE A 287 24.68 -22.20 21.31
N HIS A 288 23.84 -23.24 21.35
CA HIS A 288 23.93 -24.37 22.29
C HIS A 288 24.03 -23.90 23.76
N PRO A 289 22.94 -23.38 24.36
CA PRO A 289 23.00 -22.80 25.69
C PRO A 289 23.32 -23.86 26.76
N ASN A 290 22.70 -25.03 26.66
CA ASN A 290 22.94 -26.19 27.52
C ASN A 290 22.33 -27.46 26.89
N GLU A 291 22.75 -28.63 27.36
CA GLU A 291 22.33 -29.93 26.81
C GLU A 291 20.82 -30.19 26.94
N ARG A 292 20.18 -29.71 28.01
CA ARG A 292 18.73 -29.87 28.23
C ARG A 292 17.94 -29.11 27.18
N PHE A 293 18.28 -27.85 26.91
CA PHE A 293 17.61 -27.04 25.90
C PHE A 293 17.76 -27.67 24.51
N ASP A 294 18.95 -28.15 24.17
CA ASP A 294 19.22 -28.80 22.89
C ASP A 294 18.37 -30.08 22.73
N TYR A 295 18.25 -30.87 23.80
CA TYR A 295 17.38 -32.05 23.84
C TYR A 295 15.89 -31.71 23.68
N LEU A 296 15.40 -30.69 24.39
CA LEU A 296 14.00 -30.24 24.30
C LEU A 296 13.69 -29.65 22.91
N TYR A 297 14.61 -28.87 22.34
CA TYR A 297 14.46 -28.32 20.99
C TYR A 297 14.40 -29.41 19.93
N THR A 298 15.34 -30.36 19.96
CA THR A 298 15.38 -31.47 19.00
C THR A 298 14.14 -32.35 19.11
N THR A 299 13.73 -32.70 20.33
CA THR A 299 12.50 -33.46 20.59
C THR A 299 11.25 -32.72 20.09
N GLY A 300 11.12 -31.43 20.42
CA GLY A 300 10.00 -30.60 19.98
C GLY A 300 9.95 -30.46 18.45
N ARG A 301 11.12 -30.36 17.80
CA ARG A 301 11.23 -30.28 16.35
C ARG A 301 10.82 -31.58 15.67
N GLU A 302 11.28 -32.73 16.15
CA GLU A 302 10.86 -34.05 15.63
C GLU A 302 9.34 -34.24 15.76
N GLN A 303 8.77 -33.88 16.91
CA GLN A 303 7.32 -33.94 17.13
C GLN A 303 6.55 -33.01 16.18
N PHE A 304 7.00 -31.77 16.04
CA PHE A 304 6.40 -30.82 15.12
C PHE A 304 6.47 -31.29 13.67
N GLU A 305 7.62 -31.80 13.22
CA GLU A 305 7.82 -32.30 11.86
C GLU A 305 6.91 -33.50 11.56
N GLY A 306 6.81 -34.45 12.49
CA GLY A 306 5.92 -35.60 12.36
C GLY A 306 4.44 -35.21 12.26
N TRP A 307 3.97 -34.29 13.12
CA TRP A 307 2.59 -33.81 13.08
C TRP A 307 2.29 -32.93 11.87
N ARG A 308 3.24 -32.10 11.46
CA ARG A 308 3.14 -31.28 10.24
C ARG A 308 2.95 -32.18 9.02
N GLU A 309 3.72 -33.26 8.92
CA GLU A 309 3.56 -34.24 7.84
C GLU A 309 2.19 -34.96 7.93
N TYR A 310 1.80 -35.45 9.11
CA TYR A 310 0.51 -36.11 9.32
C TYR A 310 -0.69 -35.22 8.91
N ARG A 311 -0.65 -33.93 9.23
CA ARG A 311 -1.70 -32.96 8.91
C ARG A 311 -1.74 -32.59 7.42
N LEU A 312 -0.57 -32.32 6.82
CA LEU A 312 -0.51 -31.73 5.48
C LEU A 312 -0.54 -32.77 4.37
N LYS A 313 0.12 -33.93 4.54
CA LYS A 313 0.22 -34.95 3.50
C LYS A 313 -1.13 -35.42 2.93
N PRO A 314 -2.13 -35.83 3.73
CA PRO A 314 -3.43 -36.24 3.18
C PRO A 314 -4.15 -35.09 2.47
N ARG A 315 -3.98 -33.85 2.95
CA ARG A 315 -4.54 -32.67 2.30
C ARG A 315 -3.88 -32.38 0.95
N PHE A 316 -2.58 -32.63 0.81
CA PHE A 316 -1.89 -32.56 -0.49
C PHE A 316 -2.38 -33.65 -1.43
N GLU A 317 -2.56 -34.87 -0.95
CA GLU A 317 -3.10 -35.97 -1.76
C GLU A 317 -4.51 -35.64 -2.26
N GLU A 318 -5.39 -35.16 -1.38
CA GLU A 318 -6.74 -34.70 -1.72
C GLU A 318 -6.72 -33.51 -2.68
N ALA A 319 -5.93 -32.47 -2.39
CA ALA A 319 -5.84 -31.29 -3.26
C ALA A 319 -5.30 -31.64 -4.66
N MET A 320 -4.42 -32.64 -4.78
CA MET A 320 -3.93 -33.13 -6.07
C MET A 320 -4.88 -34.12 -6.75
N ASP A 321 -5.80 -34.74 -6.02
CA ASP A 321 -6.89 -35.52 -6.59
C ASP A 321 -8.03 -34.62 -7.10
N LEU A 322 -8.32 -33.56 -6.35
CA LEU A 322 -9.43 -32.66 -6.63
C LEU A 322 -9.03 -31.49 -7.54
N LEU A 323 -7.86 -30.88 -7.36
CA LEU A 323 -7.43 -29.67 -8.06
C LEU A 323 -8.39 -28.49 -7.84
N GLU A 324 -9.05 -28.40 -6.68
CA GLU A 324 -9.89 -27.25 -6.34
C GLU A 324 -9.03 -26.03 -5.98
N ARG A 325 -9.29 -24.90 -6.64
CA ARG A 325 -8.43 -23.71 -6.59
C ARG A 325 -8.24 -23.20 -5.16
N ASP A 326 -9.34 -23.03 -4.43
CA ASP A 326 -9.31 -22.43 -3.09
C ASP A 326 -8.60 -23.34 -2.09
N GLN A 327 -8.84 -24.65 -2.17
CA GLN A 327 -8.16 -25.65 -1.33
C GLN A 327 -6.64 -25.68 -1.61
N MET A 328 -6.25 -25.67 -2.89
CA MET A 328 -4.84 -25.62 -3.30
C MET A 328 -4.15 -24.34 -2.82
N LEU A 329 -4.81 -23.19 -2.92
CA LEU A 329 -4.30 -21.89 -2.46
C LEU A 329 -4.08 -21.86 -0.95
N GLU A 330 -5.09 -22.29 -0.19
CA GLU A 330 -5.01 -22.37 1.27
C GLU A 330 -3.86 -23.28 1.71
N LEU A 331 -3.79 -24.48 1.10
CA LEU A 331 -2.76 -25.45 1.40
C LEU A 331 -1.35 -24.97 1.04
N TYR A 332 -1.20 -24.28 -0.11
CA TYR A 332 0.08 -23.67 -0.50
C TYR A 332 0.53 -22.63 0.52
N ALA A 333 -0.37 -21.74 0.95
CA ALA A 333 -0.07 -20.71 1.94
C ALA A 333 0.33 -21.32 3.30
N GLU A 334 -0.40 -22.36 3.75
CA GLU A 334 -0.10 -23.06 4.99
C GLU A 334 1.25 -23.78 4.93
N ALA A 335 1.54 -24.50 3.84
CA ALA A 335 2.82 -25.19 3.66
C ALA A 335 4.00 -24.23 3.62
N LYS A 336 3.87 -23.08 2.94
CA LYS A 336 4.90 -22.03 2.95
C LYS A 336 5.11 -21.45 4.34
N ARG A 337 4.03 -21.14 5.07
CA ARG A 337 4.10 -20.62 6.44
C ARG A 337 4.80 -21.58 7.38
N LEU A 338 4.48 -22.87 7.28
CA LEU A 338 5.03 -23.93 8.12
C LEU A 338 6.38 -24.45 7.60
N GLU A 339 6.95 -23.87 6.55
CA GLU A 339 8.23 -24.29 5.95
C GLU A 339 8.25 -25.78 5.59
N TYR A 340 7.13 -26.29 5.08
CA TYR A 340 6.98 -27.68 4.63
C TYR A 340 7.32 -27.79 3.14
N ASP A 341 8.37 -28.55 2.82
CA ASP A 341 8.76 -28.82 1.44
C ASP A 341 8.02 -30.05 0.93
N HIS A 342 7.31 -29.91 -0.20
CA HIS A 342 6.53 -30.99 -0.80
C HIS A 342 6.63 -30.92 -2.34
N PRO A 343 6.83 -32.05 -3.05
CA PRO A 343 6.98 -32.06 -4.51
C PRO A 343 5.82 -31.40 -5.28
N ALA A 344 4.60 -31.52 -4.76
CA ALA A 344 3.40 -30.97 -5.39
C ALA A 344 3.31 -29.43 -5.35
N LEU A 345 4.11 -28.73 -4.53
CA LEU A 345 4.01 -27.27 -4.39
C LEU A 345 4.23 -26.54 -5.72
N LYS A 346 5.19 -27.00 -6.53
CA LYS A 346 5.46 -26.42 -7.86
C LYS A 346 4.31 -26.63 -8.82
N GLU A 347 3.67 -27.80 -8.73
CA GLU A 347 2.51 -28.13 -9.57
C GLU A 347 1.30 -27.28 -9.18
N ILE A 348 1.01 -27.16 -7.88
CA ILE A 348 -0.04 -26.29 -7.34
C ILE A 348 0.15 -24.84 -7.80
N GLU A 349 1.37 -24.29 -7.68
CA GLU A 349 1.68 -22.93 -8.11
C GLU A 349 1.38 -22.72 -9.61
N SER A 350 1.70 -23.72 -10.44
CA SER A 350 1.37 -23.69 -11.87
C SER A 350 -0.13 -23.80 -12.13
N LEU A 351 -0.85 -24.65 -11.39
CA LEU A 351 -2.28 -24.91 -11.60
C LEU A 351 -3.15 -23.73 -11.18
N VAL A 352 -2.82 -23.10 -10.05
CA VAL A 352 -3.51 -21.90 -9.56
C VAL A 352 -3.35 -20.73 -10.54
N GLY A 353 -2.24 -20.66 -11.27
CA GLY A 353 -2.00 -19.64 -12.30
C GLY A 353 -2.81 -19.82 -13.58
N LEU A 354 -3.50 -20.94 -13.78
CA LEU A 354 -4.31 -21.19 -14.98
C LEU A 354 -5.58 -20.32 -15.01
N SER A 355 -6.11 -20.07 -16.20
CA SER A 355 -7.47 -19.53 -16.35
C SER A 355 -8.51 -20.51 -15.80
N GLU A 356 -9.72 -20.02 -15.52
CA GLU A 356 -10.83 -20.85 -15.05
C GLU A 356 -11.13 -22.01 -16.02
N GLU A 357 -11.24 -21.73 -17.32
CA GLU A 357 -11.45 -22.76 -18.35
C GLU A 357 -10.32 -23.81 -18.37
N ALA A 358 -9.06 -23.36 -18.30
CA ALA A 358 -7.91 -24.26 -18.35
C ALA A 358 -7.80 -25.13 -17.10
N LEU A 359 -8.10 -24.57 -15.92
CA LEU A 359 -8.14 -25.32 -14.68
C LEU A 359 -9.29 -26.34 -14.69
N LEU A 360 -10.47 -25.94 -15.16
CA LEU A 360 -11.64 -26.80 -15.22
C LEU A 360 -11.44 -27.99 -16.17
N LYS A 361 -10.76 -27.78 -17.30
CA LYS A 361 -10.28 -28.87 -18.18
C LYS A 361 -9.33 -29.83 -17.46
N ARG A 362 -8.43 -29.32 -16.59
CA ARG A 362 -7.56 -30.18 -15.77
C ARG A 362 -8.35 -30.96 -14.73
N GLN A 363 -9.32 -30.34 -14.06
CA GLN A 363 -10.23 -31.00 -13.11
C GLN A 363 -11.01 -32.13 -13.79
N TYR A 364 -11.56 -31.88 -14.98
CA TYR A 364 -12.24 -32.91 -15.79
C TYR A 364 -11.32 -34.09 -16.12
N GLN A 365 -10.13 -33.81 -16.68
CA GLN A 365 -9.14 -34.86 -17.01
C GLN A 365 -8.72 -35.67 -15.78
N ARG A 366 -8.60 -35.00 -14.63
CA ARG A 366 -8.25 -35.66 -13.37
C ARG A 366 -9.38 -36.57 -12.89
N ALA A 367 -10.61 -36.09 -12.88
CA ALA A 367 -11.79 -36.88 -12.51
C ALA A 367 -11.98 -38.12 -13.41
N GLN A 368 -11.66 -38.01 -14.71
CA GLN A 368 -11.64 -39.16 -15.62
C GLN A 368 -10.53 -40.16 -15.27
N ALA A 369 -9.31 -39.67 -15.05
CA ALA A 369 -8.17 -40.53 -14.72
C ALA A 369 -8.36 -41.28 -13.38
N THR A 370 -9.16 -40.74 -12.46
CA THR A 370 -9.45 -41.32 -11.14
C THR A 370 -10.80 -42.04 -11.07
N ASN A 371 -11.46 -42.25 -12.22
CA ASN A 371 -12.76 -42.92 -12.35
C ASN A 371 -13.91 -42.28 -11.54
N GLN A 372 -13.86 -40.97 -11.31
CA GLN A 372 -14.91 -40.18 -10.64
C GLN A 372 -15.96 -39.73 -11.67
N THR A 373 -16.80 -40.66 -12.14
CA THR A 373 -17.74 -40.43 -13.25
C THR A 373 -18.71 -39.26 -13.02
N ASN A 374 -19.34 -39.18 -11.85
CA ASN A 374 -20.26 -38.08 -11.52
C ASN A 374 -19.57 -36.72 -11.56
N ARG A 375 -18.34 -36.66 -11.05
CA ARG A 375 -17.57 -35.43 -10.99
C ARG A 375 -17.05 -35.01 -12.36
N ALA A 376 -16.63 -35.96 -13.20
CA ALA A 376 -16.27 -35.68 -14.58
C ALA A 376 -17.46 -35.06 -15.33
N MET A 377 -18.67 -35.61 -15.16
CA MET A 377 -19.88 -35.03 -15.72
C MET A 377 -20.14 -33.61 -15.19
N GLU A 378 -20.03 -33.37 -13.89
CA GLU A 378 -20.19 -32.03 -13.29
C GLU A 378 -19.20 -31.02 -13.90
N LYS A 379 -17.93 -31.38 -14.04
CA LYS A 379 -16.91 -30.49 -14.63
C LYS A 379 -17.11 -30.25 -16.11
N GLU A 380 -17.66 -31.22 -16.85
CA GLU A 380 -18.06 -31.03 -18.25
C GLU A 380 -19.26 -30.10 -18.39
N ILE A 381 -20.23 -30.19 -17.46
CA ILE A 381 -21.36 -29.25 -17.37
C ILE A 381 -20.84 -27.84 -17.10
N GLU A 382 -19.97 -27.65 -16.10
CA GLU A 382 -19.36 -26.34 -15.80
C GLU A 382 -18.61 -25.77 -17.03
N LEU A 383 -17.88 -26.61 -17.79
CA LEU A 383 -17.19 -26.18 -19.03
C LEU A 383 -18.19 -25.68 -20.08
N LYS A 384 -19.32 -26.35 -20.20
CA LYS A 384 -20.38 -25.97 -21.12
C LYS A 384 -21.05 -24.67 -20.70
N GLU A 385 -21.31 -24.48 -19.42
CA GLU A 385 -21.85 -23.22 -18.89
C GLU A 385 -20.90 -22.06 -19.19
N LEU A 386 -19.61 -22.22 -18.93
CA LEU A 386 -18.59 -21.20 -19.24
C LEU A 386 -18.54 -20.86 -20.74
N TYR A 387 -18.63 -21.88 -21.60
CA TYR A 387 -18.72 -21.67 -23.04
C TYR A 387 -19.98 -20.87 -23.42
N LEU A 388 -21.14 -21.24 -22.89
CA LEU A 388 -22.41 -20.58 -23.17
C LEU A 388 -22.46 -19.16 -22.60
N ASP A 389 -21.77 -18.86 -21.52
CA ASP A 389 -21.63 -17.50 -20.99
C ASP A 389 -20.84 -16.60 -21.92
N ALA A 390 -19.71 -17.11 -22.44
CA ALA A 390 -18.88 -16.36 -23.38
C ALA A 390 -19.51 -16.23 -24.78
N HIS A 391 -20.27 -17.23 -25.22
CA HIS A 391 -20.68 -17.39 -26.63
C HIS A 391 -22.21 -17.42 -26.84
N GLY A 392 -23.01 -17.30 -25.78
CA GLY A 392 -24.46 -17.48 -25.81
C GLY A 392 -25.23 -16.53 -26.74
N GLY A 393 -24.62 -15.40 -27.11
CA GLY A 393 -25.17 -14.49 -28.11
C GLY A 393 -25.39 -15.13 -29.48
N MET A 394 -24.59 -16.14 -29.84
CA MET A 394 -24.67 -16.83 -31.13
C MET A 394 -25.87 -17.78 -31.24
N PHE A 395 -26.41 -18.27 -30.12
CA PHE A 395 -27.45 -19.29 -30.12
C PHE A 395 -28.85 -18.69 -29.92
N ASN A 396 -29.22 -17.74 -30.77
CA ASN A 396 -30.57 -17.16 -30.79
C ASN A 396 -31.53 -18.03 -31.60
N PHE A 397 -32.66 -18.43 -31.02
CA PHE A 397 -33.69 -19.22 -31.71
C PHE A 397 -34.20 -18.54 -33.01
N GLN A 398 -34.33 -17.21 -33.01
CA GLN A 398 -34.75 -16.45 -34.20
C GLN A 398 -33.72 -16.47 -35.33
N GLN A 399 -32.48 -16.88 -35.06
CA GLN A 399 -31.39 -17.01 -36.02
C GLN A 399 -30.84 -18.45 -36.05
N CYS A 400 -31.63 -19.43 -35.59
CA CYS A 400 -31.19 -20.81 -35.50
C CYS A 400 -30.90 -21.40 -36.88
N SER A 401 -29.64 -21.79 -37.10
CA SER A 401 -29.15 -22.36 -38.36
C SER A 401 -29.67 -23.76 -38.65
N VAL A 402 -30.22 -24.46 -37.65
CA VAL A 402 -30.80 -25.81 -37.78
C VAL A 402 -32.21 -25.76 -38.40
N LEU A 403 -32.89 -24.62 -38.29
CA LEU A 403 -34.23 -24.44 -38.84
C LEU A 403 -34.14 -24.11 -40.33
N ARG A 404 -35.13 -24.56 -41.09
CA ARG A 404 -35.39 -24.05 -42.44
C ARG A 404 -35.48 -22.52 -42.43
N THR A 405 -35.21 -21.92 -43.59
CA THR A 405 -35.57 -20.53 -43.79
C THR A 405 -37.10 -20.38 -43.85
N PRO A 406 -37.67 -19.22 -43.49
CA PRO A 406 -39.11 -18.99 -43.61
C PRO A 406 -39.67 -19.25 -45.02
N ASP A 407 -38.88 -18.98 -46.06
CA ASP A 407 -39.26 -19.20 -47.45
C ASP A 407 -39.30 -20.69 -47.82
N GLU A 408 -38.28 -21.46 -47.42
CA GLU A 408 -38.26 -22.92 -47.60
C GLU A 408 -39.43 -23.56 -46.85
N TYR A 409 -39.69 -23.12 -45.62
CA TYR A 409 -40.80 -23.60 -44.80
C TYR A 409 -42.17 -23.32 -45.42
N ALA A 410 -42.36 -22.15 -46.04
CA ALA A 410 -43.61 -21.79 -46.70
C ALA A 410 -43.74 -22.32 -48.14
N SER A 411 -42.69 -22.92 -48.71
CA SER A 411 -42.65 -23.35 -50.12
C SER A 411 -43.75 -24.36 -50.49
N VAL A 412 -44.17 -25.19 -49.53
CA VAL A 412 -45.23 -26.20 -49.68
C VAL A 412 -46.65 -25.62 -49.69
N CYS A 413 -46.82 -24.34 -49.32
CA CYS A 413 -48.13 -23.69 -49.25
C CYS A 413 -48.53 -23.09 -50.60
N TRP A 414 -49.76 -23.34 -51.06
CA TRP A 414 -50.29 -22.73 -52.28
C TRP A 414 -51.02 -21.40 -52.02
N ILE A 415 -51.57 -21.22 -50.81
CA ILE A 415 -52.28 -20.03 -50.34
C ILE A 415 -51.73 -19.66 -48.96
N GLY A 416 -51.53 -18.36 -48.70
CA GLY A 416 -51.09 -17.87 -47.39
C GLY A 416 -49.61 -18.10 -47.08
N LYS A 417 -48.74 -18.16 -48.10
CA LYS A 417 -47.28 -18.33 -47.95
C LYS A 417 -46.66 -17.33 -46.95
N GLU A 418 -47.00 -16.05 -47.08
CA GLU A 418 -46.50 -14.99 -46.19
C GLU A 418 -46.87 -15.24 -44.73
N ALA A 419 -48.11 -15.65 -44.46
CA ALA A 419 -48.56 -15.98 -43.11
C ALA A 419 -47.89 -17.25 -42.57
N ALA A 420 -47.64 -18.26 -43.41
CA ALA A 420 -46.91 -19.46 -43.00
C ALA A 420 -45.45 -19.16 -42.65
N ALA A 421 -44.77 -18.33 -43.47
CA ALA A 421 -43.40 -17.88 -43.23
C ALA A 421 -43.30 -17.04 -41.95
N ALA A 422 -44.17 -16.05 -41.78
CA ALA A 422 -44.17 -15.17 -40.61
C ALA A 422 -44.42 -15.92 -39.28
N ASN A 423 -45.26 -16.97 -39.33
CA ASN A 423 -45.62 -17.76 -38.14
C ASN A 423 -44.67 -18.95 -37.89
N MET A 424 -43.59 -19.12 -38.67
CA MET A 424 -42.71 -20.28 -38.54
C MET A 424 -42.01 -20.37 -37.17
N ARG A 425 -41.62 -19.24 -36.58
CA ARG A 425 -40.79 -19.17 -35.37
C ARG A 425 -41.50 -18.58 -34.15
N VAL A 426 -42.81 -18.37 -34.24
CA VAL A 426 -43.66 -17.81 -33.17
C VAL A 426 -44.87 -18.71 -32.95
N TRP A 427 -45.53 -18.61 -31.81
CA TRP A 427 -46.69 -19.43 -31.47
C TRP A 427 -47.80 -19.34 -32.53
N SER A 428 -48.56 -20.44 -32.68
CA SER A 428 -49.70 -20.53 -33.62
C SER A 428 -50.62 -21.67 -33.20
N ASP A 429 -51.93 -21.41 -33.20
CA ASP A 429 -53.01 -22.38 -32.97
C ASP A 429 -53.30 -23.29 -34.19
N LYS A 430 -52.71 -22.97 -35.34
CA LYS A 430 -52.78 -23.78 -36.58
C LYS A 430 -51.64 -24.80 -36.64
N PRO A 431 -51.89 -26.02 -37.19
CA PRO A 431 -50.84 -26.99 -37.44
C PRO A 431 -49.73 -26.43 -38.35
N ILE A 432 -48.48 -26.88 -38.12
CA ILE A 432 -47.36 -26.61 -39.04
C ILE A 432 -47.63 -27.17 -40.44
N VAL A 433 -47.08 -26.51 -41.46
CA VAL A 433 -47.30 -26.88 -42.86
C VAL A 433 -46.32 -27.96 -43.36
N GLN A 434 -45.13 -28.02 -42.75
CA GLN A 434 -44.13 -29.08 -42.83
C GLN A 434 -43.24 -29.03 -41.57
N SER A 435 -42.20 -29.87 -41.46
CA SER A 435 -41.22 -29.82 -40.37
C SER A 435 -40.50 -28.46 -40.32
N LEU A 436 -40.04 -28.04 -39.13
CA LEU A 436 -39.26 -26.80 -38.98
C LEU A 436 -37.79 -27.02 -39.37
N THR A 437 -37.29 -28.24 -39.18
CA THR A 437 -35.97 -28.70 -39.65
C THR A 437 -36.08 -29.43 -41.00
N GLU A 438 -34.93 -29.68 -41.63
CA GLU A 438 -34.84 -30.56 -42.78
C GLU A 438 -34.89 -32.02 -42.31
N ILE A 439 -35.81 -32.81 -42.88
CA ILE A 439 -36.01 -34.22 -42.58
C ILE A 439 -36.10 -34.94 -43.91
N ASP A 440 -35.17 -35.86 -44.16
CA ASP A 440 -35.04 -36.54 -45.46
C ASP A 440 -36.12 -37.61 -45.66
N ASP A 441 -36.47 -38.37 -44.62
CA ASP A 441 -37.51 -39.40 -44.74
C ASP A 441 -38.91 -38.76 -44.82
N PRO A 442 -39.64 -38.90 -45.95
CA PRO A 442 -40.97 -38.33 -46.10
C PRO A 442 -42.00 -38.87 -45.09
N LYS A 443 -41.79 -40.08 -44.53
CA LYS A 443 -42.64 -40.63 -43.47
C LYS A 443 -42.42 -39.89 -42.15
N VAL A 444 -41.16 -39.59 -41.81
CA VAL A 444 -40.79 -38.85 -40.61
C VAL A 444 -41.22 -37.38 -40.74
N ALA A 445 -41.05 -36.77 -41.92
CA ALA A 445 -41.55 -35.42 -42.19
C ALA A 445 -43.08 -35.30 -42.04
N LYS A 446 -43.83 -36.35 -42.44
CA LYS A 446 -45.29 -36.42 -42.16
C LYS A 446 -45.59 -36.65 -40.68
N ALA A 447 -44.76 -37.42 -39.97
CA ALA A 447 -44.89 -37.61 -38.54
C ALA A 447 -44.74 -36.28 -37.80
N ALA A 448 -43.77 -35.41 -38.15
CA ALA A 448 -43.61 -34.08 -37.58
C ALA A 448 -44.91 -33.26 -37.54
N VAL A 449 -45.65 -33.21 -38.65
CA VAL A 449 -46.94 -32.50 -38.72
C VAL A 449 -48.00 -33.14 -37.81
N ARG A 450 -47.99 -34.47 -37.66
CA ARG A 450 -48.87 -35.20 -36.73
C ARG A 450 -48.48 -34.92 -35.28
N THR A 451 -47.20 -35.02 -34.93
CA THR A 451 -46.65 -34.74 -33.60
C THR A 451 -46.98 -33.33 -33.14
N PHE A 452 -46.85 -32.34 -34.04
CA PHE A 452 -47.26 -30.96 -33.74
C PHE A 452 -48.75 -30.82 -33.43
N LYS A 453 -49.63 -31.58 -34.10
CA LYS A 453 -51.07 -31.59 -33.76
C LYS A 453 -51.31 -32.18 -32.36
N SER A 454 -50.55 -33.22 -31.99
CA SER A 454 -50.56 -33.77 -30.63
C SER A 454 -50.10 -32.73 -29.61
N MET A 455 -49.06 -31.95 -29.93
CA MET A 455 -48.59 -30.84 -29.09
C MET A 455 -49.66 -29.76 -28.88
N LEU A 456 -50.35 -29.31 -29.94
CA LEU A 456 -51.47 -28.37 -29.83
C LEU A 456 -52.61 -28.93 -28.95
N GLY A 457 -52.89 -30.23 -29.08
CA GLY A 457 -53.87 -30.93 -28.26
C GLY A 457 -53.48 -30.94 -26.78
N PHE A 458 -52.23 -31.30 -26.49
CA PHE A 458 -51.68 -31.37 -25.14
C PHE A 458 -51.64 -30.01 -24.43
N ALA A 459 -51.26 -28.95 -25.15
CA ALA A 459 -51.19 -27.58 -24.62
C ALA A 459 -52.56 -26.91 -24.46
N GLY A 460 -53.62 -27.51 -25.02
CA GLY A 460 -54.98 -26.96 -24.98
C GLY A 460 -55.27 -25.90 -26.05
N ASP A 461 -54.35 -25.69 -27.00
CA ASP A 461 -54.55 -24.80 -28.15
C ASP A 461 -55.50 -25.41 -29.19
N LYS A 462 -55.69 -26.74 -29.16
CA LYS A 462 -56.72 -27.45 -29.92
C LYS A 462 -57.47 -28.44 -29.04
N ARG A 463 -58.79 -28.53 -29.22
CA ARG A 463 -59.64 -29.42 -28.42
C ARG A 463 -59.33 -30.90 -28.70
N PHE A 464 -59.03 -31.64 -27.64
CA PHE A 464 -58.84 -33.10 -27.63
C PHE A 464 -59.55 -33.71 -26.41
N ALA A 465 -60.01 -34.95 -26.53
CA ALA A 465 -60.75 -35.65 -25.46
C ALA A 465 -59.84 -36.01 -24.26
N TYR A 466 -58.62 -36.47 -24.54
CA TYR A 466 -57.62 -36.84 -23.54
C TYR A 466 -56.28 -36.16 -23.88
N PRO A 467 -56.13 -34.86 -23.55
CA PRO A 467 -54.94 -34.08 -23.91
C PRO A 467 -53.64 -34.67 -23.37
N ASP A 468 -53.67 -35.18 -22.14
CA ASP A 468 -52.46 -35.63 -21.44
C ASP A 468 -51.89 -36.91 -22.08
N THR A 469 -52.72 -37.82 -22.59
CA THR A 469 -52.26 -39.06 -23.23
C THR A 469 -51.45 -38.83 -24.50
N LEU A 470 -51.55 -37.64 -25.10
CA LEU A 470 -50.77 -37.25 -26.28
C LEU A 470 -49.27 -37.13 -25.99
N VAL A 471 -48.86 -37.00 -24.72
CA VAL A 471 -47.44 -36.98 -24.33
C VAL A 471 -46.76 -38.31 -24.69
N THR A 472 -47.43 -39.45 -24.53
CA THR A 472 -46.89 -40.77 -24.89
C THR A 472 -46.52 -40.81 -26.38
N ASP A 473 -47.39 -40.28 -27.25
CA ASP A 473 -47.14 -40.22 -28.69
C ASP A 473 -45.98 -39.29 -29.03
N ILE A 474 -45.94 -38.09 -28.42
CA ILE A 474 -44.88 -37.10 -28.67
C ILE A 474 -43.50 -37.62 -28.23
N ILE A 475 -43.43 -38.24 -27.05
CA ILE A 475 -42.18 -38.81 -26.54
C ILE A 475 -41.80 -40.07 -27.34
N GLY A 476 -42.78 -40.89 -27.74
CA GLY A 476 -42.54 -42.05 -28.59
C GLY A 476 -41.95 -41.68 -29.95
N ASP A 477 -42.50 -40.63 -30.57
CA ASP A 477 -41.99 -40.05 -31.81
C ASP A 477 -40.52 -39.57 -31.65
N GLY A 478 -40.18 -38.88 -30.55
CA GLY A 478 -38.81 -38.40 -30.29
C GLY A 478 -37.80 -39.49 -29.89
N ILE A 479 -38.26 -40.57 -29.25
CA ILE A 479 -37.42 -41.75 -28.99
C ILE A 479 -37.12 -42.49 -30.30
N GLY A 480 -38.13 -42.62 -31.16
CA GLY A 480 -38.07 -43.45 -32.37
C GLY A 480 -37.18 -42.90 -33.49
N ASP A 481 -36.98 -41.59 -33.57
CA ASP A 481 -36.23 -40.95 -34.66
C ASP A 481 -35.50 -39.66 -34.21
N GLU A 482 -34.23 -39.51 -34.60
CA GLU A 482 -33.39 -38.38 -34.18
C GLU A 482 -33.75 -37.06 -34.89
N ASP A 483 -34.08 -37.10 -36.18
CA ASP A 483 -34.48 -35.90 -36.92
C ASP A 483 -35.79 -35.34 -36.39
N LEU A 484 -36.74 -36.23 -36.10
CA LEU A 484 -38.01 -35.86 -35.46
C LEU A 484 -37.81 -35.32 -34.05
N ARG A 485 -36.86 -35.86 -33.29
CA ARG A 485 -36.50 -35.37 -31.96
C ARG A 485 -36.02 -33.93 -32.00
N VAL A 486 -35.10 -33.60 -32.91
CA VAL A 486 -34.61 -32.23 -33.09
C VAL A 486 -35.77 -31.30 -33.46
N ASP A 487 -36.65 -31.73 -34.37
CA ASP A 487 -37.82 -30.95 -34.79
C ASP A 487 -38.81 -30.74 -33.62
N ILE A 488 -39.02 -31.74 -32.75
CA ILE A 488 -39.84 -31.63 -31.54
C ILE A 488 -39.37 -30.49 -30.63
N PHE A 489 -38.06 -30.39 -30.34
CA PHE A 489 -37.53 -29.29 -29.54
C PHE A 489 -37.70 -27.93 -30.23
N ALA A 490 -37.49 -27.88 -31.55
CA ALA A 490 -37.74 -26.67 -32.35
C ALA A 490 -39.21 -26.23 -32.29
N MET A 491 -40.14 -27.18 -32.37
CA MET A 491 -41.58 -26.94 -32.26
C MET A 491 -41.97 -26.42 -30.87
N ILE A 492 -41.40 -26.98 -29.81
CA ILE A 492 -41.64 -26.51 -28.44
C ILE A 492 -41.12 -25.07 -28.28
N MET A 493 -39.90 -24.77 -28.71
CA MET A 493 -39.36 -23.40 -28.68
C MET A 493 -40.19 -22.41 -29.50
N LYS A 494 -40.70 -22.84 -30.68
CA LYS A 494 -41.66 -22.06 -31.49
C LYS A 494 -42.92 -21.75 -30.68
N GLN A 495 -43.53 -22.75 -30.05
CA GLN A 495 -44.78 -22.58 -29.30
C GLN A 495 -44.61 -21.80 -28.00
N LEU A 496 -43.39 -21.70 -27.47
CA LEU A 496 -43.06 -20.85 -26.33
C LEU A 496 -42.76 -19.40 -26.75
N THR A 497 -42.44 -19.17 -28.01
CA THR A 497 -42.09 -17.83 -28.52
C THR A 497 -43.37 -17.03 -28.83
N GLN A 498 -43.54 -15.89 -28.13
CA GLN A 498 -44.71 -15.01 -28.31
C GLN A 498 -46.07 -15.72 -28.10
N ASN A 499 -46.12 -16.69 -27.19
CA ASN A 499 -47.36 -17.37 -26.82
C ASN A 499 -48.26 -16.41 -26.01
N PRO A 500 -49.47 -16.05 -26.50
CA PRO A 500 -50.37 -15.16 -25.78
C PRO A 500 -51.10 -15.85 -24.61
N ASN A 501 -51.06 -17.19 -24.53
CA ASN A 501 -51.77 -17.99 -23.55
C ASN A 501 -50.80 -18.63 -22.55
N GLN A 502 -50.75 -18.07 -21.34
CA GLN A 502 -49.85 -18.56 -20.28
C GLN A 502 -50.10 -20.04 -19.93
N LYS A 503 -51.34 -20.52 -19.93
CA LYS A 503 -51.64 -21.93 -19.62
C LYS A 503 -51.08 -22.87 -20.69
N SER A 504 -51.14 -22.45 -21.96
CA SER A 504 -50.53 -23.16 -23.07
C SER A 504 -49.01 -23.14 -22.94
N ALA A 505 -48.41 -21.97 -22.65
CA ALA A 505 -46.98 -21.84 -22.43
C ALA A 505 -46.47 -22.73 -21.27
N ASP A 506 -47.18 -22.76 -20.14
CA ASP A 506 -46.84 -23.63 -19.01
C ASP A 506 -46.85 -25.10 -19.45
N ARG A 507 -47.86 -25.55 -20.19
CA ARG A 507 -47.89 -26.91 -20.75
C ARG A 507 -46.68 -27.17 -21.66
N TYR A 508 -46.28 -26.23 -22.51
CA TYR A 508 -45.09 -26.41 -23.35
C TYR A 508 -43.77 -26.46 -22.56
N TRP A 509 -43.64 -25.72 -21.45
CA TRP A 509 -42.50 -25.89 -20.53
C TRP A 509 -42.51 -27.27 -19.86
N ALA A 510 -43.69 -27.79 -19.51
CA ALA A 510 -43.85 -29.17 -19.02
C ALA A 510 -43.30 -30.17 -20.03
N LEU A 511 -43.74 -30.00 -21.28
CA LEU A 511 -43.37 -30.90 -22.36
C LEU A 511 -41.87 -30.85 -22.60
N LEU A 512 -41.26 -29.66 -22.56
CA LEU A 512 -39.81 -29.51 -22.66
C LEU A 512 -39.07 -30.31 -21.57
N MET A 513 -39.52 -30.19 -20.32
CA MET A 513 -38.95 -30.97 -19.20
C MET A 513 -39.08 -32.48 -19.44
N ILE A 514 -40.28 -32.94 -19.82
CA ILE A 514 -40.53 -34.36 -20.06
C ILE A 514 -39.67 -34.87 -21.22
N CYS A 515 -39.50 -34.09 -22.30
CA CYS A 515 -38.56 -34.41 -23.37
C CYS A 515 -37.14 -34.58 -22.82
N LEU A 516 -36.62 -33.61 -22.05
CA LEU A 516 -35.27 -33.66 -21.46
C LEU A 516 -35.05 -34.83 -20.49
N LEU A 517 -36.11 -35.33 -19.85
CA LEU A 517 -36.05 -36.53 -19.01
C LEU A 517 -35.92 -37.84 -19.81
N HIS A 518 -36.29 -37.85 -21.10
CA HIS A 518 -36.31 -39.06 -21.93
C HIS A 518 -35.25 -39.04 -23.04
N PHE A 519 -34.87 -37.88 -23.55
CA PHE A 519 -33.89 -37.74 -24.63
C PHE A 519 -33.28 -36.33 -24.73
N PRO A 520 -32.02 -36.19 -25.21
CA PRO A 520 -31.40 -34.90 -25.42
C PRO A 520 -31.90 -34.18 -26.69
N PRO A 521 -31.76 -32.84 -26.79
CA PRO A 521 -32.18 -32.05 -27.96
C PRO A 521 -31.53 -32.34 -29.31
N GLY A 522 -30.45 -33.12 -29.32
CA GLY A 522 -29.61 -33.36 -30.49
C GLY A 522 -28.45 -32.35 -30.59
N PRO A 523 -27.24 -32.76 -31.03
CA PRO A 523 -26.03 -31.94 -30.93
C PRO A 523 -26.11 -30.58 -31.64
N ALA A 524 -26.82 -30.51 -32.77
CA ALA A 524 -26.93 -29.29 -33.56
C ALA A 524 -27.83 -28.22 -32.91
N LEU A 525 -28.85 -28.64 -32.14
CA LEU A 525 -29.85 -27.75 -31.55
C LEU A 525 -29.62 -27.50 -30.05
N GLU A 526 -28.82 -28.33 -29.38
CA GLU A 526 -28.62 -28.32 -27.93
C GLU A 526 -28.29 -26.93 -27.35
N ASN A 527 -27.29 -26.24 -27.90
CA ASN A 527 -26.90 -24.92 -27.40
C ASN A 527 -28.01 -23.87 -27.58
N TYR A 528 -28.84 -23.99 -28.62
CA TYR A 528 -30.02 -23.14 -28.80
C TYR A 528 -31.07 -23.42 -27.72
N VAL A 529 -31.32 -24.68 -27.37
CA VAL A 529 -32.24 -25.04 -26.28
C VAL A 529 -31.73 -24.50 -24.93
N HIS A 530 -30.44 -24.65 -24.62
CA HIS A 530 -29.84 -24.07 -23.42
C HIS A 530 -30.04 -22.56 -23.33
N ILE A 531 -29.66 -21.82 -24.38
CA ILE A 531 -29.81 -20.35 -24.38
C ILE A 531 -31.28 -19.95 -24.36
N PHE A 532 -32.17 -20.70 -25.02
CA PHE A 532 -33.60 -20.45 -24.98
C PHE A 532 -34.17 -20.60 -23.56
N ILE A 533 -33.85 -21.68 -22.85
CA ILE A 533 -34.23 -21.89 -21.44
C ILE A 533 -33.69 -20.72 -20.59
N ARG A 534 -32.41 -20.37 -20.71
CA ARG A 534 -31.79 -19.31 -19.92
C ARG A 534 -32.45 -17.95 -20.12
N LYS A 535 -32.92 -17.64 -21.33
CA LYS A 535 -33.54 -16.37 -21.69
C LYS A 535 -35.05 -16.30 -21.43
N HIS A 536 -35.76 -17.42 -21.62
CA HIS A 536 -37.22 -17.42 -21.71
C HIS A 536 -37.93 -18.26 -20.66
N ALA A 537 -37.24 -19.19 -19.99
CA ALA A 537 -37.88 -20.03 -18.97
C ALA A 537 -38.35 -19.20 -17.76
N PRO A 538 -39.58 -19.40 -17.28
CA PRO A 538 -40.07 -18.77 -16.05
C PRO A 538 -39.23 -19.20 -14.85
N GLY A 539 -39.13 -18.34 -13.83
CA GLY A 539 -38.33 -18.58 -12.62
C GLY A 539 -38.48 -19.99 -12.02
N PRO A 540 -39.70 -20.52 -11.81
CA PRO A 540 -39.90 -21.86 -11.25
C PRO A 540 -39.31 -23.02 -12.07
N TYR A 541 -39.20 -22.86 -13.39
CA TYR A 541 -38.72 -23.92 -14.30
C TYR A 541 -37.25 -23.76 -14.67
N LYS A 542 -36.72 -22.54 -14.59
CA LYS A 542 -35.45 -22.17 -15.19
C LYS A 542 -34.28 -23.00 -14.67
N GLU A 543 -34.16 -23.15 -13.36
CA GLU A 543 -33.05 -23.89 -12.74
C GLU A 543 -33.10 -25.38 -13.09
N GLU A 544 -34.28 -26.00 -12.94
CA GLU A 544 -34.42 -27.44 -13.20
C GLU A 544 -34.30 -27.76 -14.70
N LEU A 545 -34.89 -26.94 -15.59
CA LEU A 545 -34.75 -27.13 -17.04
C LEU A 545 -33.29 -26.97 -17.48
N THR A 546 -32.57 -25.99 -16.91
CA THR A 546 -31.15 -25.80 -17.21
C THR A 546 -30.35 -27.02 -16.79
N ARG A 547 -30.55 -27.47 -15.54
CA ARG A 547 -29.91 -28.67 -14.98
C ARG A 547 -30.20 -29.93 -15.82
N GLN A 548 -31.46 -30.17 -16.17
CA GLN A 548 -31.86 -31.34 -16.95
C GLN A 548 -31.36 -31.25 -18.40
N CYS A 549 -31.36 -30.07 -19.01
CA CYS A 549 -30.78 -29.89 -20.34
C CYS A 549 -29.29 -30.25 -20.36
N HIS A 550 -28.54 -29.86 -19.32
CA HIS A 550 -27.13 -30.22 -19.17
C HIS A 550 -26.94 -31.73 -18.97
N LYS A 551 -27.80 -32.37 -18.16
CA LYS A 551 -27.72 -33.81 -17.88
C LYS A 551 -28.16 -34.68 -19.04
N ALA A 552 -29.15 -34.25 -19.82
CA ALA A 552 -29.76 -35.05 -20.88
C ALA A 552 -28.73 -35.54 -21.93
N ALA A 553 -27.65 -34.77 -22.16
CA ALA A 553 -26.55 -35.17 -23.04
C ALA A 553 -25.79 -36.43 -22.56
N TYR A 554 -25.86 -36.74 -21.26
CA TYR A 554 -25.14 -37.85 -20.62
C TYR A 554 -26.06 -39.02 -20.24
N VAL A 555 -27.38 -38.83 -20.34
CA VAL A 555 -28.37 -39.87 -20.06
C VAL A 555 -28.70 -40.61 -21.37
N ASN A 556 -28.77 -41.94 -21.32
CA ASN A 556 -29.20 -42.74 -22.47
C ASN A 556 -30.66 -42.40 -22.82
N VAL A 557 -30.95 -42.35 -24.13
CA VAL A 557 -32.31 -42.22 -24.64
C VAL A 557 -33.19 -43.32 -24.05
N ALA A 558 -34.36 -42.95 -23.53
CA ALA A 558 -35.30 -43.89 -22.94
C ALA A 558 -35.67 -45.00 -23.92
N ALA A 559 -35.72 -46.24 -23.43
CA ALA A 559 -36.03 -47.41 -24.26
C ALA A 559 -37.50 -47.46 -24.73
N SER A 560 -38.40 -46.76 -24.03
CA SER A 560 -39.83 -46.73 -24.32
C SER A 560 -40.47 -45.42 -23.84
N PRO A 561 -41.55 -44.93 -24.49
CA PRO A 561 -42.26 -43.76 -24.03
C PRO A 561 -43.00 -44.01 -22.69
N PRO A 562 -43.31 -42.95 -21.92
CA PRO A 562 -44.04 -43.07 -20.66
C PRO A 562 -45.47 -43.56 -20.91
N THR A 563 -45.98 -44.42 -20.03
CA THR A 563 -47.37 -44.89 -20.09
C THR A 563 -48.33 -43.77 -19.70
N ALA A 564 -49.59 -43.86 -20.14
CA ALA A 564 -50.62 -42.87 -19.82
C ALA A 564 -50.80 -42.62 -18.31
N GLU A 565 -50.52 -43.63 -17.48
CA GLU A 565 -50.62 -43.56 -16.01
C GLU A 565 -49.47 -42.77 -15.37
N MET A 566 -48.30 -42.71 -16.02
CA MET A 566 -47.13 -41.97 -15.53
C MET A 566 -47.20 -40.46 -15.82
N ILE A 567 -48.05 -40.06 -16.76
CA ILE A 567 -48.11 -38.66 -17.24
C ILE A 567 -48.50 -37.67 -16.13
N PRO A 568 -49.50 -37.93 -15.27
CA PRO A 568 -49.81 -37.03 -14.16
C PRO A 568 -48.64 -36.82 -13.19
N GLU A 569 -47.87 -37.88 -12.92
CA GLU A 569 -46.71 -37.82 -12.03
C GLU A 569 -45.56 -37.04 -12.69
N LEU A 570 -45.29 -37.28 -13.98
CA LEU A 570 -44.30 -36.53 -14.77
C LEU A 570 -44.63 -35.03 -14.86
N LEU A 571 -45.91 -34.69 -15.01
CA LEU A 571 -46.35 -33.30 -15.00
C LEU A 571 -46.18 -32.66 -13.62
N SER A 572 -46.51 -33.41 -12.55
CA SER A 572 -46.31 -32.96 -11.18
C SER A 572 -44.82 -32.77 -10.83
N SER A 573 -43.95 -33.69 -11.28
CA SER A 573 -42.50 -33.64 -11.01
C SER A 573 -41.78 -32.58 -11.83
N ALA A 574 -42.29 -32.25 -13.03
CA ALA A 574 -41.81 -31.14 -13.85
C ALA A 574 -42.12 -29.74 -13.25
N GLY A 575 -42.75 -29.67 -12.06
CA GLY A 575 -43.11 -28.42 -11.39
C GLY A 575 -44.33 -27.72 -11.99
N ILE A 576 -45.15 -28.47 -12.74
CA ILE A 576 -46.27 -27.93 -13.52
C ILE A 576 -47.54 -28.20 -12.71
N VAL A 577 -48.08 -27.10 -12.18
CA VAL A 577 -49.41 -26.89 -11.58
C VAL A 577 -49.60 -27.20 -10.08
N ASP A 578 -50.20 -26.22 -9.40
CA ASP A 578 -51.09 -26.43 -8.24
C ASP A 578 -51.94 -27.71 -8.45
N PRO A 579 -51.95 -28.66 -7.51
CA PRO A 579 -52.71 -29.92 -7.60
C PRO A 579 -54.18 -29.77 -8.00
N ARG A 580 -54.77 -28.57 -7.89
CA ARG A 580 -56.17 -28.28 -8.23
C ARG A 580 -56.43 -27.97 -9.71
N ALA A 581 -55.43 -27.57 -10.51
CA ALA A 581 -55.63 -27.24 -11.92
C ALA A 581 -55.27 -28.37 -12.90
N ALA A 582 -54.88 -29.54 -12.38
CA ALA A 582 -54.48 -30.71 -13.16
C ALA A 582 -55.63 -31.48 -13.85
N ARG A 583 -56.89 -31.06 -13.73
CA ARG A 583 -58.02 -31.73 -14.42
C ARG A 583 -58.69 -30.82 -15.43
N LEU A 584 -58.23 -30.87 -16.69
CA LEU A 584 -59.04 -30.41 -17.83
C LEU A 584 -60.29 -31.30 -18.04
N SER A 585 -60.34 -32.49 -17.42
CA SER A 585 -61.46 -33.43 -17.49
C SER A 585 -62.68 -33.03 -16.63
N GLY A 586 -62.61 -31.99 -15.81
CA GLY A 586 -63.67 -31.67 -14.83
C GLY A 586 -64.52 -30.42 -15.07
N ALA A 587 -64.15 -29.52 -15.99
CA ALA A 587 -64.71 -28.17 -16.03
C ALA A 587 -65.76 -27.89 -17.13
N PHE A 588 -66.20 -28.89 -17.89
CA PHE A 588 -67.15 -28.68 -19.01
C PHE A 588 -68.43 -29.54 -18.96
N ASN A 589 -68.85 -29.98 -17.78
CA ASN A 589 -70.24 -30.38 -17.55
C ASN A 589 -70.97 -29.26 -16.79
N ARG A 590 -71.34 -28.20 -17.51
CA ARG A 590 -72.50 -27.34 -17.26
C ARG A 590 -72.80 -26.49 -18.48
#